data_AF-A0A9E4S1G3-F1
#
_entry.id   AF-A0A9E4S1G3-F1
#
_cell.length_a   1.000
_cell.length_b   1.000
_cell.length_c   1.000
_cell.angle_alpha   90.00
_cell.angle_beta   90.00
_cell.angle_gamma   90.00
#
_symmetry.space_group_name_H-M   'P 1'
#
loop_
_entity.id
_entity.type
_entity.pdbx_description
1 polymer ?
#
loop_
_entity_poly.entity_id
_entity_poly.type
_entity_poly.pdbx_seq_one_letter_code
_entity_poly.pdbx_strand_id
1 'polypeptide(L)'
;MVDQREKLWHFDAVEPGQVGNETVVEITAGNIAEYARLALNYSPEYQAGGGGLAAMPTMVLSYAPLLREEIAEANGFVAFEVSKTARSQTPFAKCEIRWSHPVVAG
;
A
#
# COMPACT_ATOMS: atom_id res chain seq x y z
N MET A 1 33.09 -14.12 -13.09
CA MET A 1 31.99 -13.25 -12.64
C MET A 1 31.06 -14.16 -11.87
N VAL A 2 30.98 -14.04 -10.54
CA VAL A 2 30.09 -14.90 -9.74
C VAL A 2 28.67 -14.50 -10.10
N ASP A 3 27.91 -15.44 -10.65
CA ASP A 3 26.51 -15.27 -10.99
C ASP A 3 25.74 -15.11 -9.67
N GLN A 4 25.60 -13.86 -9.20
CA GLN A 4 24.82 -13.57 -8.00
C GLN A 4 23.36 -13.89 -8.31
N ARG A 5 22.94 -15.10 -7.95
CA ARG A 5 21.53 -15.49 -8.06
C ARG A 5 20.72 -14.63 -7.10
N GLU A 6 19.67 -14.00 -7.63
CA GLU A 6 18.70 -13.26 -6.84
C GLU A 6 18.13 -14.18 -5.74
N LYS A 7 18.05 -13.68 -4.51
CA LYS A 7 17.40 -14.39 -3.41
C LYS A 7 15.89 -14.18 -3.50
N LEU A 8 15.23 -14.96 -4.36
CA LEU A 8 13.82 -14.79 -4.66
C LEU A 8 12.92 -15.08 -3.45
N TRP A 9 11.87 -14.29 -3.27
CA TRP A 9 10.90 -14.44 -2.19
C TRP A 9 9.82 -15.49 -2.52
N HIS A 10 10.23 -16.76 -2.48
CA HIS A 10 9.34 -17.90 -2.68
C HIS A 10 8.27 -18.02 -1.57
N PHE A 11 7.21 -18.77 -1.87
CA PHE A 11 6.14 -19.06 -0.90
C PHE A 11 6.69 -19.64 0.42
N ASP A 12 7.65 -20.56 0.34
CA ASP A 12 8.26 -21.20 1.52
C ASP A 12 9.13 -20.26 2.36
N ALA A 13 9.46 -19.07 1.84
CA ALA A 13 10.23 -18.05 2.55
C ALA A 13 9.34 -16.97 3.20
N VAL A 14 8.01 -17.08 3.05
CA VAL A 14 7.06 -16.18 3.70
C VAL A 14 6.85 -16.61 5.15
N GLU A 15 7.15 -15.72 6.08
CA GLU A 15 7.05 -15.96 7.52
C GLU A 15 6.16 -14.92 8.21
N PRO A 16 5.36 -15.30 9.21
CA PRO A 16 4.62 -14.33 10.03
C PRO A 16 5.55 -13.30 10.67
N GLY A 17 5.19 -12.02 10.58
CA GLY A 17 5.98 -10.92 11.13
C GLY A 17 6.92 -10.25 10.13
N GLN A 18 7.04 -10.74 8.90
CA GLN A 18 7.67 -9.99 7.82
C GLN A 18 6.86 -8.73 7.51
N VAL A 19 7.49 -7.57 7.69
CA VAL A 19 6.89 -6.25 7.49
C VAL A 19 7.64 -5.48 6.39
N GLY A 20 6.94 -4.57 5.73
CA GLY A 20 7.56 -3.58 4.84
C GLY A 20 8.06 -2.38 5.63
N ASN A 21 8.50 -1.37 4.89
CA ASN A 21 8.96 -0.11 5.47
C ASN A 21 7.79 0.67 6.09
N GLU A 22 8.10 1.48 7.10
CA GLU A 22 7.15 2.45 7.64
C GLU A 22 6.95 3.59 6.64
N THR A 23 5.69 3.90 6.36
CA THR A 23 5.30 4.99 5.46
C THR A 23 4.50 6.03 6.24
N VAL A 24 5.03 7.26 6.32
CA VAL A 24 4.36 8.40 6.95
C VAL A 24 3.85 9.32 5.86
N VAL A 25 2.55 9.64 5.92
CA VAL A 25 1.88 10.48 4.92
C VAL A 25 1.05 11.55 5.61
N GLU A 26 1.28 12.80 5.26
CA GLU A 26 0.39 13.90 5.63
C GLU A 26 -0.85 13.86 4.73
N ILE A 27 -2.03 13.74 5.33
CA ILE A 27 -3.29 13.73 4.59
C ILE A 27 -3.90 15.12 4.67
N THR A 28 -4.03 15.77 3.51
CA THR A 28 -4.67 17.10 3.42
C THR A 28 -6.15 16.98 3.05
N ALA A 29 -6.91 18.05 3.32
CA ALA A 29 -8.29 18.14 2.86
C ALA A 29 -8.40 18.02 1.32
N GLY A 30 -7.39 18.51 0.59
CA GLY A 30 -7.30 18.36 -0.86
C GLY A 30 -7.11 16.91 -1.29
N ASN A 31 -6.32 16.12 -0.55
CA ASN A 31 -6.17 14.69 -0.84
C ASN A 31 -7.50 13.94 -0.67
N ILE A 32 -8.24 14.22 0.40
CA ILE A 32 -9.52 13.57 0.67
C ILE A 32 -10.54 13.92 -0.43
N ALA A 33 -10.69 15.21 -0.76
CA ALA A 33 -11.63 15.66 -1.77
C ALA A 33 -11.28 15.13 -3.18
N GLU A 34 -10.00 15.13 -3.54
CA GLU A 34 -9.56 14.63 -4.84
C GLU A 34 -9.75 13.11 -4.96
N TYR A 35 -9.43 12.37 -3.90
CA TYR A 35 -9.68 10.93 -3.88
C TYR A 35 -11.18 10.61 -3.95
N ALA A 36 -12.03 11.39 -3.28
CA ALA A 36 -13.50 11.27 -3.38
C ALA A 36 -13.99 11.46 -4.81
N ARG A 37 -13.46 12.48 -5.50
CA ARG A 37 -13.76 12.75 -6.90
C ARG A 37 -13.34 11.58 -7.80
N LEU A 38 -12.13 11.06 -7.63
CA LEU A 38 -11.60 9.94 -8.43
C LEU A 38 -12.33 8.61 -8.15
N ALA A 39 -12.73 8.39 -6.90
CA ALA A 39 -13.54 7.23 -6.50
C ALA A 39 -15.03 7.37 -6.85
N LEU A 40 -15.44 8.49 -7.46
CA LEU A 40 -16.84 8.82 -7.77
C LEU A 40 -17.74 8.80 -6.52
N ASN A 41 -17.18 9.15 -5.35
CA ASN A 41 -17.89 9.21 -4.08
C ASN A 41 -18.30 10.66 -3.79
N TYR A 42 -19.57 10.96 -4.05
CA TYR A 42 -20.15 12.29 -3.88
C TYR A 42 -20.74 12.54 -2.48
N SER A 43 -20.47 11.66 -1.52
CA SER A 43 -21.01 11.81 -0.16
C SER A 43 -20.47 13.11 0.48
N PRO A 44 -21.33 13.95 1.09
CA PRO A 44 -20.92 15.24 1.64
C PRO A 44 -19.80 15.18 2.69
N GLU A 45 -19.68 14.05 3.38
CA GLU A 45 -18.63 13.75 4.37
C GLU A 45 -17.20 13.75 3.79
N TYR A 46 -17.05 13.62 2.46
CA TYR A 46 -15.77 13.66 1.76
C TYR A 46 -15.55 14.94 0.95
N GLN A 47 -16.49 15.89 0.99
CA GLN A 47 -16.42 17.12 0.20
C GLN A 47 -15.85 18.28 1.02
N ALA A 48 -15.00 19.09 0.39
CA ALA A 48 -14.44 20.28 1.00
C ALA A 48 -15.56 21.23 1.46
N GLY A 49 -15.61 21.53 2.77
CA GLY A 49 -16.64 22.37 3.38
C GLY A 49 -17.70 21.63 4.20
N GLY A 50 -17.73 20.28 4.14
CA GLY A 50 -18.47 19.47 5.11
C GLY A 50 -17.75 19.48 6.47
N GLY A 51 -18.45 19.85 7.55
CA GLY A 51 -17.91 19.73 8.89
C GLY A 51 -17.72 18.26 9.26
N GLY A 52 -16.49 17.74 9.20
CA GLY A 52 -16.18 16.33 9.49
C GLY A 52 -15.48 15.58 8.37
N LEU A 53 -14.58 16.24 7.62
CA LEU A 53 -13.83 15.63 6.52
C LEU A 53 -12.92 14.51 7.03
N ALA A 54 -13.32 13.26 6.79
CA ALA A 54 -12.55 12.07 7.09
C ALA A 54 -12.09 11.40 5.79
N ALA A 55 -10.89 10.85 5.79
CA ALA A 55 -10.38 10.12 4.64
C ALA A 55 -11.18 8.81 4.43
N MET A 56 -11.34 8.38 3.18
CA MET A 56 -11.96 7.08 2.90
C MET A 56 -10.98 5.96 3.25
N PRO A 57 -11.42 4.82 3.82
CA PRO A 57 -10.54 3.72 4.17
C PRO A 57 -9.63 3.25 3.02
N THR A 58 -10.15 3.23 1.80
CA THR A 58 -9.42 2.80 0.60
C THR A 58 -8.32 3.78 0.17
N MET A 59 -8.27 5.00 0.70
CA MET A 59 -7.18 5.95 0.43
C MET A 59 -5.80 5.37 0.79
N VAL A 60 -5.73 4.49 1.79
CA VAL A 60 -4.47 3.84 2.17
C VAL A 60 -3.84 3.09 0.99
N LEU A 61 -4.64 2.54 0.07
CA LEU A 61 -4.12 1.83 -1.12
C LEU A 61 -3.42 2.75 -2.12
N SER A 62 -3.67 4.05 -2.06
CA SER A 62 -3.07 5.03 -2.97
C SER A 62 -2.00 5.87 -2.30
N TYR A 63 -2.18 6.20 -1.03
CA TYR A 63 -1.30 7.11 -0.31
C TYR A 63 -0.23 6.38 0.52
N ALA A 64 -0.56 5.23 1.09
CA ALA A 64 0.37 4.41 1.86
C ALA A 64 0.23 2.92 1.49
N PRO A 65 0.40 2.55 0.20
CA PRO A 65 0.33 1.16 -0.19
C PRO A 65 1.45 0.38 0.48
N LEU A 66 1.14 -0.84 0.92
CA LEU A 66 2.15 -1.79 1.35
C LEU A 66 2.41 -2.75 0.19
N LEU A 67 3.48 -2.50 -0.58
CA LEU A 67 3.78 -3.29 -1.77
C LEU A 67 4.57 -4.55 -1.43
N ARG A 68 4.27 -5.63 -2.15
CA ARG A 68 4.95 -6.92 -1.96
C ARG A 68 6.46 -6.81 -2.16
N GLU A 69 6.90 -6.00 -3.13
CA GLU A 69 8.32 -5.77 -3.39
C GLU A 69 9.03 -5.06 -2.24
N GLU A 70 8.37 -4.10 -1.59
CA GLU A 70 8.91 -3.40 -0.42
C GLU A 70 9.01 -4.33 0.79
N ILE A 71 8.03 -5.22 1.00
CA ILE A 71 8.13 -6.25 2.05
C ILE A 71 9.28 -7.21 1.73
N ALA A 72 9.38 -7.70 0.50
CA ALA A 72 10.44 -8.63 0.11
C ALA A 72 11.82 -8.02 0.37
N GLU A 73 12.02 -6.78 -0.10
CA GLU A 73 13.26 -6.04 0.04
C GLU A 73 13.62 -5.80 1.51
N ALA A 74 12.66 -5.35 2.33
CA ALA A 74 12.85 -5.14 3.76
C ALA A 74 13.27 -6.42 4.51
N ASN A 75 12.91 -7.59 3.97
CA ASN A 75 13.25 -8.90 4.54
C ASN A 75 14.43 -9.59 3.82
N GLY A 76 15.16 -8.85 2.98
CA GLY A 76 16.38 -9.33 2.30
C GLY A 76 16.11 -10.34 1.18
N PHE A 77 14.99 -10.19 0.48
CA PHE A 77 14.61 -10.98 -0.69
C PHE A 77 14.34 -10.07 -1.90
N VAL A 78 14.26 -10.69 -3.07
CA VAL A 78 13.81 -10.05 -4.33
C VAL A 78 12.43 -10.59 -4.66
N ALA A 79 11.44 -9.71 -4.83
CA ALA A 79 10.12 -10.10 -5.29
C ALA A 79 10.13 -10.50 -6.77
N PHE A 80 9.19 -11.37 -7.17
CA PHE A 80 9.11 -11.88 -8.54
C PHE A 80 8.76 -10.79 -9.54
N GLU A 81 8.00 -9.78 -9.13
CA GLU A 81 7.54 -8.67 -9.96
C GLU A 81 8.70 -7.81 -10.49
N VAL A 82 9.80 -7.74 -9.72
CA VAL A 82 10.97 -6.90 -10.00
C VAL A 82 12.23 -7.71 -10.33
N SER A 83 12.17 -9.04 -10.23
CA SER A 83 13.29 -9.92 -10.59
C SER A 83 13.72 -9.71 -12.05
N LYS A 84 15.04 -9.64 -12.27
CA LYS A 84 15.61 -9.53 -13.63
C LYS A 84 15.69 -10.87 -14.35
N THR A 85 15.66 -11.96 -13.61
CA THR A 85 15.95 -13.31 -14.14
C THR A 85 14.74 -14.24 -14.13
N ALA A 86 13.75 -14.01 -13.27
CA ALA A 86 12.61 -14.87 -13.05
C ALA A 86 11.29 -14.09 -12.94
N ARG A 87 11.16 -12.99 -13.69
CA ARG A 87 10.02 -12.08 -13.56
C ARG A 87 8.69 -12.78 -13.80
N SER A 88 7.77 -12.71 -12.84
CA SER A 88 6.43 -13.25 -12.98
C SER A 88 5.42 -12.49 -12.11
N GLN A 89 4.14 -12.63 -12.44
CA GLN A 89 3.07 -12.09 -11.60
C GLN A 89 2.82 -13.03 -10.42
N THR A 90 2.85 -12.51 -9.20
CA THR A 90 2.39 -13.29 -8.04
C THR A 90 0.88 -13.53 -8.14
N PRO A 91 0.38 -14.75 -7.90
CA PRO A 91 -1.05 -15.03 -7.86
C PRO A 91 -1.78 -14.10 -6.89
N PHE A 92 -3.02 -13.75 -7.23
CA PHE A 92 -3.85 -12.76 -6.54
C PHE A 92 -3.81 -12.89 -5.01
N ALA A 93 -3.19 -11.92 -4.33
CA ALA A 93 -3.23 -11.78 -2.89
C ALA A 93 -4.42 -10.89 -2.50
N LYS A 94 -5.29 -11.39 -1.61
CA LYS A 94 -6.30 -10.55 -0.96
C LYS A 94 -5.63 -9.71 0.12
N CYS A 95 -6.05 -8.45 0.25
CA CYS A 95 -5.67 -7.58 1.36
C CYS A 95 -6.91 -7.19 2.18
N GLU A 96 -6.71 -6.92 3.47
CA GLU A 96 -7.70 -6.30 4.34
C GLU A 96 -7.18 -4.92 4.73
N ILE A 97 -8.08 -3.94 4.73
CA ILE A 97 -7.82 -2.60 5.25
C ILE A 97 -8.70 -2.43 6.48
N ARG A 98 -8.09 -2.07 7.61
CA ARG A 98 -8.80 -1.80 8.86
C ARG A 98 -8.32 -0.50 9.47
N TRP A 99 -9.26 0.43 9.68
CA TRP A 99 -9.01 1.67 10.38
C TRP A 99 -9.62 1.59 11.76
N SER A 100 -8.80 1.79 12.80
CA SER A 100 -9.27 1.81 14.19
C SER A 100 -9.77 3.19 14.63
N HIS A 101 -9.32 4.24 13.94
CA HIS A 101 -9.72 5.63 14.18
C HIS A 101 -9.92 6.35 12.84
N PRO A 102 -10.80 7.35 12.76
CA PRO A 102 -10.91 8.20 11.57
C PRO A 102 -9.59 8.93 11.30
N VAL A 103 -9.15 8.91 10.04
CA VAL A 103 -8.04 9.76 9.58
C VAL A 103 -8.63 11.07 9.09
N VAL A 104 -8.22 12.19 9.67
CA VAL A 104 -8.68 13.54 9.34
C VAL A 104 -7.57 14.33 8.66
N ALA A 105 -7.91 15.47 8.06
CA ALA A 105 -6.91 16.34 7.45
C ALA A 105 -6.01 17.03 8.50
N GLY A 106 -4.72 17.14 8.19
CA GLY A 106 -3.67 17.70 9.08
C GLY A 106 -2.86 16.62 9.77
#